data_AF-A0A942X8P9-F1
#
_entry.id   AF-A0A942X8P9-F1
#
_cell.length_a   1.000
_cell.length_b   1.000
_cell.length_c   1.000
_cell.angle_alpha   90.00
_cell.angle_beta   90.00
_cell.angle_gamma   90.00
#
_symmetry.space_group_name_H-M   'P 1'
#
loop_
_entity.id
_entity.type
_entity.pdbx_description
1 polymer ?
#
loop_
_entity_poly.entity_id
_entity_poly.type
_entity_poly.pdbx_seq_one_letter_code
_entity_poly.pdbx_strand_id
1 'polypeptide(L)'
;QGQLSRFLDFENGENKAVMVNNYDWFGSISFIDFLRDIGKYFTVNYMMSKESVKKRIETGISYTEFAYQIMQGYDFFVLSQDHNVTLQIGGSDQWGNMTAGTELLRRKADKTGHVITVPLITDATGKKFGKSEGNAVWLNPEKTSPYEMYQFWMNVMDADAVRFLKIFTFLSLDEIEDIRKQFEAAPHERLAQKILAREVVTLVHGEEAYKEALNITEQLFAGNIKNLSVKELKQGLRGVPNYKVQADENHNIVELLVSSGVVNSKRQAREDVQNGAIYVNGDRIQDLDYVLSDADKLENELTVIRRGKKKYFVLTY
;
A
#
# COMPACT_ATOMS: atom_id res chain seq x y z
N GLN A 1 7.57 4.28 -15.93
CA GLN A 1 8.72 3.37 -15.73
C GLN A 1 9.10 3.20 -14.27
N GLY A 2 9.36 4.29 -13.50
CA GLY A 2 10.02 4.21 -12.18
C GLY A 2 9.47 3.22 -11.15
N GLN A 3 8.15 3.04 -11.03
CA GLN A 3 7.58 2.01 -10.14
C GLN A 3 7.55 0.62 -10.78
N LEU A 4 7.27 0.54 -12.07
CA LEU A 4 7.15 -0.74 -12.79
C LEU A 4 8.49 -1.46 -12.92
N SER A 5 9.61 -0.73 -12.96
CA SER A 5 10.96 -1.31 -13.01
C SER A 5 11.35 -2.08 -11.74
N ARG A 6 10.54 -2.00 -10.67
CA ARG A 6 10.68 -2.87 -9.49
C ARG A 6 10.14 -4.28 -9.73
N PHE A 7 9.22 -4.43 -10.68
CA PHE A 7 8.50 -5.68 -10.96
C PHE A 7 8.88 -6.30 -12.30
N LEU A 8 9.43 -5.51 -13.22
CA LEU A 8 9.75 -5.91 -14.57
C LEU A 8 11.13 -5.37 -14.97
N ASP A 9 11.93 -6.19 -15.64
CA ASP A 9 13.20 -5.77 -16.22
C ASP A 9 12.95 -5.11 -17.59
N PHE A 10 13.39 -3.85 -17.75
CA PHE A 10 13.26 -3.07 -18.99
C PHE A 10 14.55 -3.01 -19.81
N GLU A 11 15.65 -3.53 -19.28
CA GLU A 11 17.00 -3.31 -19.81
C GLU A 11 17.58 -4.58 -20.43
N ASN A 12 17.34 -5.75 -19.84
CA ASN A 12 18.05 -6.99 -20.19
C ASN A 12 17.18 -8.05 -20.87
N GLY A 13 17.81 -8.82 -21.76
CA GLY A 13 17.22 -10.00 -22.39
C GLY A 13 16.32 -9.71 -23.60
N GLU A 14 16.00 -10.77 -24.35
CA GLU A 14 15.05 -10.71 -25.47
C GLU A 14 13.60 -10.51 -25.01
N ASN A 15 13.30 -10.85 -23.75
CA ASN A 15 11.99 -10.73 -23.11
C ASN A 15 11.87 -9.49 -22.21
N LYS A 16 12.70 -8.46 -22.43
CA LYS A 16 12.61 -7.20 -21.68
C LYS A 16 11.23 -6.58 -21.81
N ALA A 17 10.77 -5.95 -20.73
CA ALA A 17 9.50 -5.27 -20.70
C ALA A 17 9.49 -4.06 -21.65
N VAL A 18 8.34 -3.83 -22.28
CA VAL A 18 8.09 -2.67 -23.13
C VAL A 18 6.94 -1.88 -22.51
N MET A 19 7.17 -0.59 -22.29
CA MET A 19 6.14 0.33 -21.80
C MET A 19 5.60 1.12 -22.97
N VAL A 20 4.29 1.06 -23.14
CA VAL A 20 3.53 1.69 -24.23
C VAL A 20 2.43 2.57 -23.64
N ASN A 21 1.99 3.57 -24.40
CA ASN A 21 0.88 4.42 -24.02
C ASN A 21 -0.19 4.36 -25.12
N ASN A 22 -1.42 4.00 -24.77
CA ASN A 22 -2.48 3.89 -25.77
C ASN A 22 -2.89 5.24 -26.39
N TYR A 23 -2.47 6.35 -25.78
CA TYR A 23 -2.53 7.66 -26.42
C TYR A 23 -1.78 7.70 -27.76
N ASP A 24 -0.74 6.89 -27.94
CA ASP A 24 0.07 6.88 -29.15
C ASP A 24 -0.74 6.50 -30.41
N TRP A 25 -1.77 5.65 -30.27
CA TRP A 25 -2.69 5.32 -31.36
C TRP A 25 -4.04 6.06 -31.26
N PHE A 26 -4.54 6.33 -30.06
CA PHE A 26 -5.80 7.08 -29.92
C PHE A 26 -5.67 8.56 -30.21
N GLY A 27 -4.49 9.15 -30.00
CA GLY A 27 -4.24 10.57 -30.27
C GLY A 27 -4.24 10.91 -31.76
N SER A 28 -3.96 9.93 -32.63
CA SER A 28 -3.89 10.10 -34.08
C SER A 28 -5.12 9.60 -34.84
N ILE A 29 -5.91 8.68 -34.27
CA ILE A 29 -7.07 8.12 -34.95
C ILE A 29 -8.25 9.10 -34.93
N SER A 30 -8.86 9.36 -36.09
CA SER A 30 -10.06 10.17 -36.14
C SER A 30 -11.25 9.39 -35.57
N PHE A 31 -12.23 10.10 -34.99
CA PHE A 31 -13.45 9.46 -34.49
C PHE A 31 -14.19 8.68 -35.58
N ILE A 32 -14.20 9.21 -36.82
CA ILE A 32 -14.86 8.55 -37.97
C ILE A 32 -14.13 7.26 -38.32
N ASP A 33 -12.79 7.29 -38.37
CA ASP A 33 -11.99 6.09 -38.67
C ASP A 33 -12.16 5.05 -37.55
N PHE A 34 -12.18 5.47 -36.29
CA PHE A 34 -12.42 4.55 -35.17
C PHE A 34 -13.78 3.86 -35.28
N LEU A 35 -14.86 4.59 -35.55
CA LEU A 35 -16.19 3.98 -35.74
C LEU A 35 -16.25 3.05 -36.96
N ARG A 36 -15.69 3.48 -38.10
CA ARG A 36 -15.70 2.74 -39.36
C ARG A 36 -14.85 1.47 -39.29
N ASP A 37 -13.66 1.58 -38.72
CA ASP A 37 -12.64 0.54 -38.83
C ASP A 37 -12.62 -0.38 -37.62
N ILE A 38 -13.14 0.05 -36.47
CA ILE A 38 -13.17 -0.71 -35.22
C ILE A 38 -14.61 -0.90 -34.73
N GLY A 39 -15.40 0.17 -34.62
CA GLY A 39 -16.76 0.15 -34.08
C GLY A 39 -17.68 -0.87 -34.75
N LYS A 40 -17.57 -1.05 -36.08
CA LYS A 40 -18.38 -2.02 -36.85
C LYS A 40 -18.27 -3.48 -36.38
N TYR A 41 -17.20 -3.85 -35.66
CA TYR A 41 -17.00 -5.21 -35.19
C TYR A 41 -17.75 -5.51 -33.88
N PHE A 42 -18.26 -4.47 -33.20
CA PHE A 42 -18.97 -4.57 -31.93
C PHE A 42 -20.44 -4.29 -32.10
N THR A 43 -21.29 -5.29 -31.86
CA THR A 43 -22.74 -5.06 -31.82
C THR A 43 -23.14 -4.53 -30.46
N VAL A 44 -24.12 -3.63 -30.43
CA VAL A 44 -24.68 -3.11 -29.16
C VAL A 44 -25.15 -4.28 -28.28
N ASN A 45 -25.84 -5.27 -28.86
CA ASN A 45 -26.32 -6.45 -28.11
C ASN A 45 -25.16 -7.22 -27.46
N TYR A 46 -24.03 -7.38 -28.14
CA TYR A 46 -22.84 -8.03 -27.57
C TYR A 46 -22.28 -7.24 -26.39
N MET A 47 -22.11 -5.92 -26.55
CA MET A 47 -21.60 -5.05 -25.48
C MET A 47 -22.53 -5.06 -24.26
N MET A 48 -23.85 -5.02 -24.49
CA MET A 48 -24.86 -5.06 -23.44
C MET A 48 -24.91 -6.39 -22.66
N SER A 49 -24.49 -7.49 -23.30
CA SER A 49 -24.44 -8.81 -22.67
C SER A 49 -23.33 -8.96 -21.63
N LYS A 50 -22.33 -8.07 -21.63
CA LYS A 50 -21.21 -8.11 -20.69
C LYS A 50 -21.71 -7.81 -19.28
N GLU A 51 -21.34 -8.66 -18.32
CA GLU A 51 -21.82 -8.54 -16.93
C GLU A 51 -21.49 -7.17 -16.30
N SER A 52 -20.32 -6.61 -16.62
CA SER A 52 -19.89 -5.28 -16.17
C SER A 52 -20.82 -4.15 -16.64
N VAL A 53 -21.39 -4.26 -17.85
CA VAL A 53 -22.33 -3.29 -18.41
C VAL A 53 -23.75 -3.57 -17.93
N LYS A 54 -24.16 -4.84 -17.93
CA LYS A 54 -25.50 -5.26 -17.49
C LYS A 54 -25.83 -4.80 -16.08
N LYS A 55 -24.87 -4.87 -15.15
CA LYS A 55 -25.05 -4.39 -13.77
C LYS A 55 -25.23 -2.87 -13.66
N ARG A 56 -24.74 -2.11 -14.63
CA ARG A 56 -24.73 -0.64 -14.60
C ARG A 56 -25.82 0.01 -15.44
N ILE A 57 -26.39 -0.70 -16.41
CA ILE A 57 -27.41 -0.12 -17.28
C ILE A 57 -28.64 0.37 -16.50
N GLU A 58 -29.02 -0.36 -15.45
CA GLU A 58 -30.15 -0.02 -14.58
C GLU A 58 -29.88 1.26 -13.76
N THR A 59 -28.62 1.49 -13.40
CA THR A 59 -28.19 2.69 -12.65
C THR A 59 -27.78 3.86 -13.54
N GLY A 60 -27.70 3.63 -14.86
CA GLY A 60 -27.15 4.58 -15.82
C GLY A 60 -25.66 4.35 -16.12
N ILE A 61 -25.33 4.41 -17.41
CA ILE A 61 -23.95 4.38 -17.94
C ILE A 61 -23.86 5.41 -19.07
N SER A 62 -22.79 6.22 -19.06
CA SER A 62 -22.54 7.18 -20.14
C SER A 62 -22.08 6.48 -21.41
N TYR A 63 -22.24 7.14 -22.57
CA TYR A 63 -21.68 6.63 -23.83
C TYR A 63 -20.17 6.44 -23.76
N THR A 64 -19.45 7.34 -23.08
CA THR A 64 -18.00 7.25 -22.90
C THR A 64 -17.60 5.98 -22.15
N GLU A 65 -18.29 5.66 -21.05
CA GLU A 65 -18.06 4.43 -20.29
C GLU A 65 -18.44 3.18 -21.09
N PHE A 66 -19.51 3.26 -21.90
CA PHE A 66 -19.92 2.18 -22.78
C PHE A 66 -18.90 1.92 -23.91
N ALA A 67 -18.32 2.99 -24.48
CA ALA A 67 -17.33 2.91 -25.54
C ALA A 67 -15.97 2.37 -25.07
N TYR A 68 -15.68 2.41 -23.76
CA TYR A 68 -14.41 1.95 -23.19
C TYR A 68 -14.07 0.49 -23.55
N GLN A 69 -15.08 -0.38 -23.67
CA GLN A 69 -14.86 -1.78 -24.06
C GLN A 69 -14.25 -1.92 -25.47
N ILE A 70 -14.69 -1.05 -26.39
CA ILE A 70 -14.19 -1.00 -27.77
C ILE A 70 -12.75 -0.47 -27.76
N MET A 71 -12.49 0.58 -26.96
CA MET A 71 -11.16 1.16 -26.83
C MET A 71 -10.15 0.13 -26.29
N GLN A 72 -10.46 -0.53 -25.17
CA GLN A 72 -9.57 -1.55 -24.60
C GLN A 72 -9.41 -2.76 -25.54
N GLY A 73 -10.45 -3.11 -26.31
CA GLY A 73 -10.33 -4.13 -27.34
C GLY A 73 -9.36 -3.73 -28.47
N TYR A 74 -9.39 -2.46 -28.87
CA TYR A 74 -8.47 -1.91 -29.86
C TYR A 74 -7.02 -1.90 -29.37
N ASP A 75 -6.77 -1.63 -28.09
CA ASP A 75 -5.43 -1.73 -27.50
C ASP A 75 -4.83 -3.11 -27.76
N PHE A 76 -5.57 -4.19 -27.49
CA PHE A 76 -5.07 -5.55 -27.74
C PHE A 76 -4.85 -5.82 -29.24
N PHE A 77 -5.70 -5.27 -30.11
CA PHE A 77 -5.48 -5.35 -31.56
C PHE A 77 -4.16 -4.70 -31.99
N VAL A 78 -3.90 -3.46 -31.55
CA VAL A 78 -2.67 -2.72 -31.89
C VAL A 78 -1.45 -3.44 -31.34
N LEU A 79 -1.47 -3.83 -30.06
CA LEU A 79 -0.36 -4.56 -29.44
C LEU A 79 -0.07 -5.92 -30.09
N SER A 80 -1.09 -6.59 -30.63
CA SER A 80 -0.91 -7.85 -31.38
C SER A 80 -0.31 -7.64 -32.77
N GLN A 81 -0.51 -6.47 -33.40
CA GLN A 81 0.12 -6.12 -34.66
C GLN A 81 1.56 -5.65 -34.45
N ASP A 82 1.76 -4.72 -33.51
CA ASP A 82 3.01 -3.98 -33.38
C ASP A 82 4.03 -4.70 -32.50
N HIS A 83 3.56 -5.53 -31.57
CA HIS A 83 4.40 -6.20 -30.57
C HIS A 83 4.17 -7.71 -30.47
N ASN A 84 3.40 -8.30 -31.39
CA ASN A 84 3.04 -9.73 -31.38
C ASN A 84 2.45 -10.20 -30.04
N VAL A 85 1.74 -9.33 -29.31
CA VAL A 85 1.09 -9.71 -28.05
C VAL A 85 -0.04 -10.71 -28.34
N THR A 86 -0.02 -11.84 -27.64
CA THR A 86 -1.00 -12.94 -27.77
C THR A 86 -1.80 -13.21 -26.50
N LEU A 87 -1.39 -12.63 -25.37
CA LEU A 87 -2.01 -12.84 -24.06
C LEU A 87 -2.20 -11.50 -23.34
N GLN A 88 -3.40 -11.28 -22.81
CA GLN A 88 -3.70 -10.18 -21.90
C GLN A 88 -3.98 -10.72 -20.50
N ILE A 89 -3.39 -10.09 -19.48
CA ILE A 89 -3.58 -10.44 -18.08
C ILE A 89 -4.18 -9.23 -17.35
N GLY A 90 -5.16 -9.46 -16.47
CA GLY A 90 -5.77 -8.39 -15.68
C GLY A 90 -6.61 -8.90 -14.51
N GLY A 91 -7.17 -7.99 -13.70
CA GLY A 91 -8.09 -8.36 -12.63
C GLY A 91 -9.37 -9.00 -13.16
N SER A 92 -10.04 -9.81 -12.34
CA SER A 92 -11.28 -10.51 -12.74
C SER A 92 -12.42 -9.57 -13.15
N ASP A 93 -12.41 -8.32 -12.67
CA ASP A 93 -13.31 -7.24 -13.08
C ASP A 93 -13.09 -6.76 -14.54
N GLN A 94 -11.93 -7.05 -15.14
CA GLN A 94 -11.57 -6.66 -16.50
C GLN A 94 -11.98 -7.70 -17.57
N TRP A 95 -12.50 -8.87 -17.16
CA TRP A 95 -12.83 -9.98 -18.06
C TRP A 95 -13.66 -9.56 -19.29
N GLY A 96 -14.72 -8.76 -19.06
CA GLY A 96 -15.64 -8.34 -20.11
C GLY A 96 -14.95 -7.52 -21.20
N ASN A 97 -14.00 -6.66 -20.83
CA ASN A 97 -13.29 -5.78 -21.76
C ASN A 97 -12.14 -6.51 -22.43
N MET A 98 -11.40 -7.36 -21.71
CA MET A 98 -10.30 -8.14 -22.31
C MET A 98 -10.81 -9.12 -23.38
N THR A 99 -11.96 -9.76 -23.13
CA THR A 99 -12.62 -10.63 -24.13
C THR A 99 -13.18 -9.86 -25.34
N ALA A 100 -13.37 -8.53 -25.23
CA ALA A 100 -13.70 -7.69 -26.38
C ALA A 100 -12.49 -7.59 -27.34
N GLY A 101 -11.27 -7.54 -26.80
CA GLY A 101 -10.03 -7.57 -27.57
C GLY A 101 -9.80 -8.88 -28.31
N THR A 102 -10.05 -10.02 -27.65
CA THR A 102 -9.95 -11.34 -28.32
C THR A 102 -10.94 -11.46 -29.48
N GLU A 103 -12.15 -10.92 -29.32
CA GLU A 103 -13.15 -10.94 -30.38
C GLU A 103 -12.77 -10.01 -31.55
N LEU A 104 -12.17 -8.84 -31.25
CA LEU A 104 -11.67 -7.94 -32.29
C LEU A 104 -10.52 -8.58 -33.08
N LEU A 105 -9.55 -9.21 -32.40
CA LEU A 105 -8.46 -9.94 -33.06
C LEU A 105 -8.99 -11.01 -34.01
N ARG A 106 -9.96 -11.81 -33.54
CA ARG A 106 -10.58 -12.86 -34.34
C ARG A 106 -11.30 -12.30 -35.57
N ARG A 107 -12.09 -11.23 -35.42
CA ARG A 107 -12.91 -10.68 -36.50
C ARG A 107 -12.15 -9.80 -37.49
N LYS A 108 -11.13 -9.07 -37.03
CA LYS A 108 -10.42 -8.05 -37.82
C LYS A 108 -9.08 -8.55 -38.37
N ALA A 109 -8.38 -9.41 -37.64
CA ALA A 109 -7.04 -9.88 -37.99
C ALA A 109 -6.95 -11.39 -38.24
N ASP A 110 -8.03 -12.15 -38.05
CA ASP A 110 -8.02 -13.62 -38.07
C ASP A 110 -6.93 -14.22 -37.15
N LYS A 111 -6.68 -13.54 -36.02
CA LYS A 111 -5.71 -13.94 -34.99
C LYS A 111 -6.43 -14.45 -33.75
N THR A 112 -5.82 -15.42 -33.08
CA THR A 112 -6.26 -15.89 -31.75
C THR A 112 -5.53 -15.11 -30.67
N GLY A 113 -6.30 -14.49 -29.77
CA GLY A 113 -5.79 -13.88 -28.55
C GLY A 113 -6.30 -14.61 -27.32
N HIS A 114 -5.52 -14.59 -26.24
CA HIS A 114 -5.81 -15.24 -24.97
C HIS A 114 -5.98 -14.22 -23.86
N VAL A 115 -6.78 -14.56 -22.86
CA VAL A 115 -6.98 -13.75 -21.66
C VAL A 115 -6.85 -14.60 -20.42
N ILE A 116 -6.16 -14.08 -19.40
CA ILE A 116 -6.09 -14.68 -18.07
C ILE A 116 -6.49 -13.61 -17.07
N THR A 117 -7.39 -13.96 -16.15
CA THR A 117 -7.75 -13.11 -15.03
C THR A 117 -7.13 -13.57 -13.74
N VAL A 118 -6.69 -12.62 -12.93
CA VAL A 118 -6.33 -12.85 -11.53
C VAL A 118 -7.51 -12.50 -10.63
N PRO A 119 -7.77 -13.27 -9.56
CA PRO A 119 -8.89 -13.00 -8.66
C PRO A 119 -8.70 -11.66 -7.93
N LEU A 120 -9.81 -10.98 -7.66
CA LEU A 120 -9.79 -9.85 -6.73
C LEU A 120 -9.37 -10.34 -5.34
N ILE A 121 -8.38 -9.68 -4.77
CA ILE A 121 -7.89 -10.04 -3.44
C ILE A 121 -8.86 -9.51 -2.38
N THR A 122 -9.39 -10.42 -1.58
CA THR A 122 -10.17 -10.13 -0.37
C THR A 122 -9.44 -10.66 0.84
N ASP A 123 -9.66 -10.07 2.01
CA ASP A 123 -9.25 -10.65 3.29
C ASP A 123 -10.23 -11.77 3.72
N ALA A 124 -9.91 -12.46 4.82
CA ALA A 124 -10.75 -13.52 5.38
C ALA A 124 -12.14 -13.05 5.84
N THR A 125 -12.37 -11.73 5.99
CA THR A 125 -13.70 -11.16 6.30
C THR A 125 -14.53 -10.88 5.05
N GLY A 126 -13.95 -11.08 3.86
CA GLY A 126 -14.58 -10.76 2.57
C GLY A 126 -14.45 -9.30 2.15
N LYS A 127 -13.74 -8.47 2.91
CA LYS A 127 -13.46 -7.07 2.54
C LYS A 127 -12.37 -7.03 1.48
N LYS A 128 -12.46 -6.06 0.55
CA LYS A 128 -11.43 -5.85 -0.47
C LYS A 128 -10.10 -5.50 0.19
N PHE A 129 -9.06 -6.25 -0.18
CA PHE A 129 -7.71 -6.04 0.31
C PHE A 129 -7.17 -4.67 -0.12
N GLY A 130 -6.41 -4.01 0.76
CA GLY A 130 -5.85 -2.67 0.50
C GLY A 130 -6.85 -1.51 0.61
N LYS A 131 -8.12 -1.76 0.98
CA LYS A 131 -9.06 -0.73 1.44
C LYS A 131 -9.24 -0.85 2.95
N SER A 132 -8.26 -0.37 3.72
CA SER A 132 -8.57 -0.02 5.12
C SER A 132 -9.62 1.09 5.13
N GLU A 133 -10.27 1.34 6.27
CA GLU A 133 -11.24 2.43 6.43
C GLU A 133 -10.55 3.80 6.31
N GLY A 134 -10.19 4.20 5.10
CA GLY A 134 -9.75 5.55 4.76
C GLY A 134 -8.53 5.66 3.86
N ASN A 135 -7.61 4.70 3.81
CA ASN A 135 -6.36 4.88 3.07
C ASN A 135 -5.95 3.67 2.21
N ALA A 136 -5.74 3.93 0.92
CA ALA A 136 -5.05 3.00 0.02
C ALA A 136 -3.58 2.86 0.44
N VAL A 137 -3.03 1.65 0.34
CA VAL A 137 -1.59 1.40 0.52
C VAL A 137 -0.89 1.71 -0.80
N TRP A 138 -0.19 2.83 -0.86
CA TRP A 138 0.47 3.28 -2.08
C TRP A 138 1.86 2.66 -2.22
N LEU A 139 2.31 2.45 -3.46
CA LEU A 139 3.71 2.07 -3.72
C LEU A 139 4.68 3.25 -3.66
N ASN A 140 4.18 4.49 -3.64
CA ASN A 140 5.02 5.68 -3.53
C ASN A 140 5.39 5.91 -2.04
N PRO A 141 6.69 5.94 -1.69
CA PRO A 141 7.15 6.09 -0.30
C PRO A 141 6.70 7.39 0.39
N GLU A 142 6.37 8.44 -0.36
CA GLU A 142 5.89 9.71 0.22
C GLU A 142 4.42 9.62 0.66
N LYS A 143 3.64 8.78 -0.03
CA LYS A 143 2.22 8.54 0.27
C LYS A 143 2.02 7.43 1.28
N THR A 144 2.84 6.38 1.21
CA THR A 144 2.90 5.30 2.19
C THR A 144 4.36 4.95 2.39
N SER A 145 4.91 5.32 3.54
CA SER A 145 6.31 5.06 3.87
C SER A 145 6.60 3.55 3.91
N PRO A 146 7.87 3.13 3.72
CA PRO A 146 8.26 1.73 3.89
C PRO A 146 7.88 1.16 5.25
N TYR A 147 7.95 1.97 6.31
CA TYR A 147 7.46 1.61 7.65
C TYR A 147 5.96 1.35 7.67
N GLU A 148 5.13 2.25 7.12
CA GLU A 148 3.68 2.06 7.06
C GLU A 148 3.30 0.83 6.24
N MET A 149 3.99 0.58 5.13
CA MET A 149 3.80 -0.64 4.33
C MET A 149 4.21 -1.89 5.11
N TYR A 150 5.35 -1.87 5.78
CA TYR A 150 5.80 -2.96 6.65
C TYR A 150 4.76 -3.27 7.73
N GLN A 151 4.26 -2.24 8.43
CA GLN A 151 3.21 -2.38 9.44
C GLN A 151 1.89 -2.90 8.85
N PHE A 152 1.52 -2.49 7.63
CA PHE A 152 0.34 -3.02 6.95
C PHE A 152 0.43 -4.55 6.77
N TRP A 153 1.56 -5.06 6.26
CA TRP A 153 1.77 -6.50 6.09
C TRP A 153 1.92 -7.24 7.41
N MET A 154 2.58 -6.64 8.40
CA MET A 154 2.65 -7.17 9.76
C MET A 154 1.27 -7.32 10.39
N ASN A 155 0.29 -6.49 10.03
CA ASN A 155 -1.06 -6.52 10.59
C ASN A 155 -2.05 -7.40 9.81
N VAL A 156 -1.59 -8.14 8.80
CA VAL A 156 -2.40 -9.15 8.10
C VAL A 156 -2.87 -10.22 9.10
N MET A 157 -4.14 -10.63 8.95
CA MET A 157 -4.73 -11.69 9.76
C MET A 157 -4.03 -13.03 9.55
N ASP A 158 -3.94 -13.83 10.59
CA ASP A 158 -3.30 -15.15 10.55
C ASP A 158 -3.90 -16.05 9.45
N ALA A 159 -5.22 -15.98 9.25
CA ALA A 159 -5.94 -16.73 8.22
C ALA A 159 -5.53 -16.39 6.78
N ASP A 160 -4.93 -15.21 6.56
CA ASP A 160 -4.55 -14.71 5.25
C ASP A 160 -3.05 -14.78 4.98
N ALA A 161 -2.21 -14.83 6.02
CA ALA A 161 -0.76 -14.66 5.90
C ALA A 161 -0.12 -15.65 4.91
N VAL A 162 -0.42 -16.95 5.04
CA VAL A 162 0.13 -17.99 4.15
C VAL A 162 -0.42 -17.88 2.73
N ARG A 163 -1.70 -17.51 2.57
CA ARG A 163 -2.30 -17.28 1.25
C ARG A 163 -1.65 -16.08 0.56
N PHE A 164 -1.35 -15.02 1.30
CA PHE A 164 -0.72 -13.82 0.76
C PHE A 164 0.75 -14.03 0.42
N LEU A 165 1.48 -14.93 1.10
CA LEU A 165 2.80 -15.37 0.66
C LEU A 165 2.75 -15.94 -0.77
N LYS A 166 1.75 -16.77 -1.08
CA LYS A 166 1.58 -17.37 -2.42
C LYS A 166 1.24 -16.34 -3.52
N ILE A 167 0.67 -15.19 -3.14
CA ILE A 167 0.14 -14.21 -4.09
C ILE A 167 1.13 -13.06 -4.33
N PHE A 168 1.85 -12.63 -3.28
CA PHE A 168 2.63 -11.39 -3.30
C PHE A 168 4.15 -11.60 -3.22
N THR A 169 4.62 -12.85 -3.19
CA THR A 169 6.05 -13.16 -3.09
C THR A 169 6.49 -14.09 -4.21
N PHE A 170 7.81 -14.18 -4.42
CA PHE A 170 8.44 -15.12 -5.35
C PHE A 170 8.96 -16.38 -4.65
N LEU A 171 8.56 -16.62 -3.39
CA LEU A 171 8.91 -17.83 -2.66
C LEU A 171 8.33 -19.06 -3.37
N SER A 172 9.07 -20.15 -3.36
CA SER A 172 8.60 -21.44 -3.85
C SER A 172 7.47 -21.99 -2.98
N LEU A 173 6.65 -22.88 -3.55
CA LEU A 173 5.56 -23.51 -2.79
C LEU A 173 6.08 -24.37 -1.64
N ASP A 174 7.28 -24.95 -1.77
CA ASP A 174 7.92 -25.73 -0.71
C ASP A 174 8.37 -24.83 0.45
N GLU A 175 9.00 -23.68 0.15
CA GLU A 175 9.35 -22.69 1.18
C GLU A 175 8.11 -22.19 1.92
N ILE A 176 7.02 -21.89 1.19
CA ILE A 176 5.76 -21.45 1.79
C ILE A 176 5.15 -22.54 2.67
N GLU A 177 5.26 -23.81 2.27
CA GLU A 177 4.74 -24.94 3.04
C GLU A 177 5.51 -25.14 4.35
N ASP A 178 6.83 -24.96 4.34
CA ASP A 178 7.63 -25.02 5.56
C ASP A 178 7.38 -23.83 6.49
N ILE A 179 7.19 -22.62 5.92
CA ILE A 179 6.76 -21.44 6.68
C ILE A 179 5.38 -21.68 7.32
N ARG A 180 4.44 -22.29 6.59
CA ARG A 180 3.10 -22.62 7.09
C ARG A 180 3.18 -23.53 8.31
N LYS A 181 3.95 -24.63 8.25
CA LYS A 181 4.10 -25.58 9.38
C LYS A 181 4.65 -24.89 10.62
N GLN A 182 5.70 -24.06 10.47
CA GLN A 182 6.30 -23.32 11.58
C GLN A 182 5.33 -22.28 12.16
N PHE A 183 4.65 -21.55 11.28
CA PHE A 183 3.66 -20.55 11.67
C PHE A 183 2.47 -21.18 12.41
N GLU A 184 1.94 -22.31 11.95
CA GLU A 184 0.85 -23.03 12.63
C GLU A 184 1.26 -23.59 13.99
N ALA A 185 2.52 -23.99 14.15
CA ALA A 185 3.06 -24.43 15.43
C ALA A 185 3.22 -23.29 16.44
N ALA A 186 3.53 -22.06 15.97
CA ALA A 186 3.70 -20.89 16.82
C ALA A 186 3.13 -19.59 16.20
N PRO A 187 1.79 -19.43 16.10
CA PRO A 187 1.19 -18.29 15.40
C PRO A 187 1.53 -16.94 16.04
N HIS A 188 1.71 -16.93 17.36
CA HIS A 188 2.06 -15.76 18.16
C HIS A 188 3.41 -15.13 17.79
N GLU A 189 4.32 -15.88 17.17
CA GLU A 189 5.61 -15.36 16.68
C GLU A 189 5.48 -14.56 15.38
N ARG A 190 4.33 -14.69 14.71
CA ARG A 190 3.97 -13.97 13.47
C ARG A 190 4.97 -14.18 12.32
N LEU A 191 5.52 -15.39 12.22
CA LEU A 191 6.56 -15.73 11.24
C LEU A 191 6.10 -15.44 9.80
N ALA A 192 4.91 -15.89 9.41
CA ALA A 192 4.40 -15.69 8.06
C ALA A 192 4.24 -14.20 7.71
N GLN A 193 3.75 -13.38 8.64
CA GLN A 193 3.63 -11.93 8.43
C GLN A 193 4.98 -11.24 8.35
N LYS A 194 5.96 -11.64 9.18
CA LYS A 194 7.33 -11.09 9.13
C LYS A 194 7.98 -11.35 7.77
N ILE A 195 7.85 -12.58 7.26
CA ILE A 195 8.38 -12.94 5.94
C ILE A 195 7.64 -12.18 4.85
N LEU A 196 6.30 -12.15 4.88
CA LEU A 196 5.50 -11.42 3.91
C LEU A 196 5.87 -9.92 3.86
N ALA A 197 6.01 -9.29 5.03
CA ALA A 197 6.41 -7.89 5.13
C ALA A 197 7.82 -7.65 4.58
N ARG A 198 8.78 -8.55 4.88
CA ARG A 198 10.12 -8.50 4.29
C ARG A 198 10.08 -8.57 2.77
N GLU A 199 9.48 -9.63 2.21
CA GLU A 199 9.48 -9.87 0.76
C GLU A 199 8.83 -8.72 0.00
N VAL A 200 7.67 -8.25 0.46
CA VAL A 200 6.94 -7.20 -0.26
C VAL A 200 7.63 -5.84 -0.13
N VAL A 201 8.08 -5.45 1.07
CA VAL A 201 8.77 -4.15 1.24
C VAL A 201 10.09 -4.14 0.47
N THR A 202 10.83 -5.25 0.47
CA THR A 202 12.07 -5.39 -0.30
C THR A 202 11.81 -5.29 -1.80
N LEU A 203 10.75 -5.94 -2.30
CA LEU A 203 10.36 -5.84 -3.71
C LEU A 203 10.00 -4.40 -4.12
N VAL A 204 9.22 -3.69 -3.29
CA VAL A 204 8.70 -2.36 -3.65
C VAL A 204 9.72 -1.25 -3.42
N HIS A 205 10.40 -1.27 -2.28
CA HIS A 205 11.23 -0.17 -1.78
C HIS A 205 12.72 -0.51 -1.69
N GLY A 206 13.10 -1.79 -1.84
CA GLY A 206 14.46 -2.27 -1.71
C GLY A 206 14.82 -2.73 -0.29
N GLU A 207 15.91 -3.49 -0.21
CA GLU A 207 16.40 -4.12 1.03
C GLU A 207 16.71 -3.10 2.14
N GLU A 208 17.36 -1.98 1.81
CA GLU A 208 17.72 -0.98 2.80
C GLU A 208 16.49 -0.31 3.43
N ALA A 209 15.43 -0.10 2.64
CA ALA A 209 14.17 0.44 3.14
C ALA A 209 13.43 -0.57 4.04
N TYR A 210 13.53 -1.87 3.74
CA TYR A 210 13.05 -2.93 4.63
C TYR A 210 13.81 -2.92 5.97
N LYS A 211 15.14 -2.87 5.94
CA LYS A 211 15.96 -2.80 7.16
C LYS A 211 15.65 -1.57 8.00
N GLU A 212 15.49 -0.40 7.39
CA GLU A 212 15.06 0.83 8.08
C GLU A 212 13.69 0.63 8.74
N ALA A 213 12.70 0.09 8.01
CA ALA A 213 11.36 -0.18 8.55
C ALA A 213 11.36 -1.21 9.70
N LEU A 214 12.20 -2.24 9.60
CA LEU A 214 12.40 -3.24 10.64
C LEU A 214 13.03 -2.60 11.89
N ASN A 215 14.12 -1.84 11.72
CA ASN A 215 14.78 -1.14 12.82
C ASN A 215 13.81 -0.20 13.56
N ILE A 216 13.07 0.64 12.83
CA ILE A 216 12.03 1.52 13.40
C ILE A 216 11.05 0.69 14.24
N THR A 217 10.56 -0.43 13.70
CA THR A 217 9.60 -1.29 14.40
C THR A 217 10.18 -1.86 15.69
N GLU A 218 11.40 -2.39 15.64
CA GLU A 218 12.06 -3.01 16.79
C GLU A 218 12.39 -2.00 17.89
N GLN A 219 12.96 -0.84 17.54
CA GLN A 219 13.29 0.20 18.51
C GLN A 219 12.03 0.81 19.14
N LEU A 220 10.98 1.08 18.36
CA LEU A 220 9.70 1.58 18.89
C LEU A 220 9.01 0.55 19.79
N PHE A 221 9.12 -0.75 19.49
CA PHE A 221 8.58 -1.80 20.34
C PHE A 221 9.36 -1.93 21.65
N ALA A 222 10.69 -1.85 21.60
CA ALA A 222 11.57 -1.86 22.77
C ALA A 222 11.45 -0.57 23.61
N GLY A 223 11.01 0.54 23.01
CA GLY A 223 10.99 1.87 23.64
C GLY A 223 12.32 2.61 23.56
N ASN A 224 13.23 2.17 22.71
CA ASN A 224 14.57 2.72 22.54
C ASN A 224 14.57 3.90 21.57
N ILE A 225 13.83 4.97 21.90
CA ILE A 225 13.64 6.12 21.01
C ILE A 225 14.97 6.75 20.57
N LYS A 226 15.95 6.82 21.48
CA LYS A 226 17.27 7.43 21.22
C LYS A 226 18.13 6.67 20.21
N ASN A 227 17.78 5.42 19.87
CA ASN A 227 18.47 4.64 18.85
C ASN A 227 17.96 4.93 17.43
N LEU A 228 16.94 5.78 17.30
CA LEU A 228 16.37 6.19 16.02
C LEU A 228 16.78 7.64 15.70
N SER A 229 17.12 7.88 14.45
CA SER A 229 17.29 9.24 13.91
C SER A 229 15.95 10.00 13.90
N VAL A 230 15.99 11.33 13.84
CA VAL A 230 14.76 12.12 13.73
C VAL A 230 13.97 11.79 12.47
N LYS A 231 14.64 11.45 11.37
CA LYS A 231 14.01 10.97 10.13
C LYS A 231 13.20 9.68 10.37
N GLU A 232 13.79 8.71 11.05
CA GLU A 232 13.16 7.43 11.39
C GLU A 232 11.97 7.63 12.34
N LEU A 233 12.11 8.49 13.34
CA LEU A 233 11.03 8.83 14.27
C LEU A 233 9.85 9.49 13.55
N LYS A 234 10.11 10.43 12.63
CA LYS A 234 9.06 11.05 11.82
C LYS A 234 8.31 10.04 10.95
N GLN A 235 8.99 9.02 10.43
CA GLN A 235 8.33 7.93 9.70
C GLN A 235 7.52 7.03 10.64
N GLY A 236 8.14 6.56 11.72
CA GLY A 236 7.53 5.64 12.67
C GLY A 236 6.33 6.20 13.43
N LEU A 237 6.32 7.52 13.64
CA LEU A 237 5.32 8.23 14.44
C LEU A 237 4.45 9.18 13.62
N ARG A 238 4.46 9.12 12.29
CA ARG A 238 3.69 10.02 11.40
C ARG A 238 2.19 10.10 11.76
N GLY A 239 1.61 8.97 12.16
CA GLY A 239 0.19 8.84 12.49
C GLY A 239 -0.17 9.06 13.96
N VAL A 240 0.80 9.36 14.83
CA VAL A 240 0.52 9.58 16.26
C VAL A 240 0.16 11.05 16.51
N PRO A 241 -0.62 11.36 17.57
CA PRO A 241 -0.94 12.73 17.91
C PRO A 241 0.33 13.57 18.10
N ASN A 242 0.37 14.74 17.48
CA ASN A 242 1.46 15.69 17.63
C ASN A 242 0.97 17.02 18.22
N TYR A 243 1.87 17.72 18.88
CA TYR A 243 1.61 19.02 19.50
C TYR A 243 2.80 19.96 19.29
N LYS A 244 2.54 21.17 18.79
CA LYS A 244 3.57 22.19 18.63
C LYS A 244 3.72 23.01 19.91
N VAL A 245 4.83 22.80 20.61
CA VAL A 245 5.18 23.50 21.85
C VAL A 245 5.48 24.96 21.55
N GLN A 246 4.89 25.88 22.32
CA GLN A 246 5.14 27.31 22.17
C GLN A 246 6.32 27.76 23.04
N ALA A 247 7.07 28.78 22.60
CA ALA A 247 8.29 29.23 23.28
C ALA A 247 8.02 29.80 24.69
N ASP A 248 6.84 30.37 24.91
CA ASP A 248 6.38 30.96 26.17
C ASP A 248 5.59 29.99 27.06
N GLU A 249 5.45 28.74 26.63
CA GLU A 249 4.71 27.71 27.35
C GLU A 249 5.46 27.22 28.60
N ASN A 250 4.71 26.79 29.61
CA ASN A 250 5.29 26.14 30.76
C ASN A 250 5.79 24.73 30.40
N HIS A 251 7.11 24.56 30.33
CA HIS A 251 7.77 23.31 29.99
C HIS A 251 7.77 22.25 31.11
N ASN A 252 7.10 22.49 32.25
CA ASN A 252 6.91 21.46 33.26
C ASN A 252 6.11 20.27 32.70
N ILE A 253 6.55 19.05 33.02
CA ILE A 253 5.97 17.81 32.48
C ILE A 253 4.47 17.69 32.74
N VAL A 254 3.98 18.13 33.91
CA VAL A 254 2.55 18.05 34.26
C VAL A 254 1.72 18.97 33.38
N GLU A 255 2.19 20.19 33.12
CA GLU A 255 1.51 21.16 32.26
C GLU A 255 1.54 20.70 30.80
N LEU A 256 2.72 20.30 30.30
CA LEU A 256 2.91 19.82 28.94
C LEU A 256 2.03 18.61 28.60
N LEU A 257 1.89 17.64 29.52
CA LEU A 257 1.03 16.48 29.28
C LEU A 257 -0.45 16.86 29.11
N VAL A 258 -0.90 17.93 29.75
CA VAL A 258 -2.28 18.42 29.64
C VAL A 258 -2.45 19.27 28.38
N SER A 259 -1.56 20.23 28.14
CA SER A 259 -1.65 21.12 26.98
C SER A 259 -1.50 20.39 25.64
N SER A 260 -0.61 19.38 25.60
CA SER A 260 -0.43 18.50 24.43
C SER A 260 -1.53 17.45 24.24
N GLY A 261 -2.49 17.37 25.17
CA GLY A 261 -3.60 16.41 25.10
C GLY A 261 -3.21 14.95 25.37
N VAL A 262 -2.03 14.69 25.92
CA VAL A 262 -1.60 13.33 26.36
C VAL A 262 -2.51 12.81 27.48
N VAL A 263 -2.95 13.72 28.36
CA VAL A 263 -3.91 13.46 29.43
C VAL A 263 -4.93 14.61 29.54
N ASN A 264 -6.10 14.31 30.10
CA ASN A 264 -7.22 15.27 30.16
C ASN A 264 -7.20 16.19 31.40
N SER A 265 -6.32 15.96 32.38
CA SER A 265 -6.27 16.78 33.60
C SER A 265 -4.91 16.71 34.31
N LYS A 266 -4.58 17.77 35.07
CA LYS A 266 -3.35 17.84 35.89
C LYS A 266 -3.31 16.75 36.96
N ARG A 267 -4.46 16.36 37.51
CA ARG A 267 -4.55 15.25 38.47
C ARG A 267 -4.07 13.94 37.84
N GLN A 268 -4.55 13.64 36.64
CA GLN A 268 -4.13 12.44 35.90
C GLN A 268 -2.65 12.53 35.50
N ALA A 269 -2.17 13.70 35.06
CA ALA A 269 -0.77 13.90 34.72
C ALA A 269 0.15 13.54 35.89
N ARG A 270 -0.14 14.07 37.09
CA ARG A 270 0.64 13.79 38.30
C ARG A 270 0.63 12.30 38.66
N GLU A 271 -0.54 11.68 38.62
CA GLU A 271 -0.70 10.25 38.90
C GLU A 271 0.10 9.39 37.91
N ASP A 272 0.01 9.68 36.61
CA ASP A 272 0.72 8.93 35.57
C ASP A 272 2.25 9.09 35.67
N VAL A 273 2.74 10.31 36.00
CA VAL A 273 4.17 10.55 36.23
C VAL A 273 4.65 9.77 37.46
N GLN A 274 4.00 9.93 38.62
CA GLN A 274 4.41 9.26 39.86
C GLN A 274 4.39 7.73 39.74
N ASN A 275 3.37 7.19 39.05
CA ASN A 275 3.25 5.75 38.79
C ASN A 275 4.27 5.24 37.74
N GLY A 276 5.11 6.11 37.16
CA GLY A 276 6.13 5.73 36.18
C GLY A 276 5.53 5.32 34.83
N ALA A 277 4.36 5.86 34.49
CA ALA A 277 3.68 5.62 33.22
C ALA A 277 4.14 6.57 32.11
N ILE A 278 4.88 7.63 32.43
CA ILE A 278 5.36 8.62 31.45
C ILE A 278 6.84 8.37 31.12
N TYR A 279 7.14 8.41 29.83
CA TYR A 279 8.50 8.34 29.30
C TYR A 279 8.75 9.50 28.34
N VAL A 280 9.93 10.10 28.43
CA VAL A 280 10.43 11.15 27.53
C VAL A 280 11.63 10.56 26.79
N ASN A 281 11.55 10.48 25.46
CA ASN A 281 12.58 9.87 24.61
C ASN A 281 13.03 8.46 25.08
N GLY A 282 12.11 7.70 25.67
CA GLY A 282 12.37 6.36 26.20
C GLY A 282 12.80 6.31 27.68
N ASP A 283 13.19 7.43 28.27
CA ASP A 283 13.55 7.51 29.69
C ASP A 283 12.30 7.66 30.54
N ARG A 284 12.19 6.88 31.63
CA ARG A 284 11.04 6.96 32.54
C ARG A 284 11.14 8.22 33.41
N ILE A 285 10.08 9.02 33.43
CA ILE A 285 9.98 10.23 34.26
C ILE A 285 9.03 9.98 35.42
N GLN A 286 9.50 10.20 36.65
CA GLN A 286 8.72 10.12 37.89
C GLN A 286 8.76 11.39 38.73
N ASP A 287 9.54 12.38 38.30
CA ASP A 287 9.63 13.67 38.97
C ASP A 287 8.54 14.61 38.44
N LEU A 288 7.72 15.14 39.35
CA LEU A 288 6.66 16.09 39.03
C LEU A 288 7.22 17.47 38.66
N ASP A 289 8.43 17.78 39.12
CA ASP A 289 9.11 19.04 38.87
C ASP A 289 9.98 18.98 37.62
N TYR A 290 9.98 17.86 36.88
CA TYR A 290 10.71 17.73 35.62
C TYR A 290 10.29 18.82 34.63
N VAL A 291 11.27 19.57 34.14
CA VAL A 291 11.10 20.61 33.12
C VAL A 291 11.80 20.17 31.86
N LEU A 292 11.06 20.15 30.75
CA LEU A 292 11.60 19.82 29.45
C LEU A 292 12.61 20.88 29.01
N SER A 293 13.79 20.44 28.60
CA SER A 293 14.94 21.28 28.25
C SER A 293 15.35 21.12 26.79
N ASP A 294 16.30 21.93 26.32
CA ASP A 294 16.87 21.77 24.97
C ASP A 294 17.57 20.41 24.80
N ALA A 295 18.06 19.79 25.88
CA ALA A 295 18.67 18.47 25.83
C ALA A 295 17.67 17.34 25.53
N ASP A 296 16.36 17.60 25.74
CA ASP A 296 15.29 16.66 25.41
C ASP A 296 14.88 16.75 23.93
N LYS A 297 15.32 17.78 23.21
CA LYS A 297 14.96 17.99 21.81
C LYS A 297 15.88 17.17 20.91
N LEU A 298 15.35 16.10 20.33
CA LEU A 298 16.07 15.29 19.35
C LEU A 298 16.30 16.13 18.08
N GLU A 299 17.57 16.36 17.76
CA GLU A 299 18.06 17.26 16.68
C GLU A 299 17.40 18.65 16.67
N ASN A 300 16.97 19.17 17.84
CA ASN A 300 16.19 20.41 17.99
C ASN A 300 14.82 20.43 17.28
N GLU A 301 14.32 19.29 16.79
CA GLU A 301 13.09 19.25 16.00
C GLU A 301 11.90 18.64 16.75
N LEU A 302 12.12 17.60 17.55
CA LEU A 302 11.04 16.89 18.21
C LEU A 302 11.43 16.22 19.53
N THR A 303 10.41 15.92 20.34
CA THR A 303 10.51 15.10 21.56
C THR A 303 9.41 14.06 21.56
N VAL A 304 9.73 12.81 21.92
CA VAL A 304 8.74 11.72 21.96
C VAL A 304 8.26 11.49 23.39
N ILE A 305 6.95 11.60 23.60
CA ILE A 305 6.30 11.24 24.86
C ILE A 305 5.61 9.89 24.70
N ARG A 306 5.89 8.94 25.60
CA ARG A 306 5.17 7.67 25.67
C ARG A 306 4.41 7.57 26.99
N ARG A 307 3.12 7.26 26.90
CA ARG A 307 2.23 6.95 28.03
C ARG A 307 1.93 5.46 28.07
N GLY A 308 2.28 4.80 29.18
CA GLY A 308 2.16 3.36 29.34
C GLY A 308 3.01 2.59 28.33
N LYS A 309 2.46 1.51 27.76
CA LYS A 309 3.23 0.60 26.89
C LYS A 309 3.25 1.00 25.40
N LYS A 310 2.18 1.62 24.89
CA LYS A 310 1.97 1.78 23.43
C LYS A 310 1.46 3.14 22.96
N LYS A 311 1.09 4.06 23.88
CA LYS A 311 0.54 5.36 23.47
C LYS A 311 1.69 6.35 23.29
N TYR A 312 2.00 6.67 22.05
CA TYR A 312 3.03 7.64 21.67
C TYR A 312 2.40 8.98 21.28
N PHE A 313 3.13 10.05 21.58
CA PHE A 313 2.81 11.44 21.23
C PHE A 313 4.11 12.13 20.84
N VAL A 314 4.05 13.07 19.91
CA VAL A 314 5.22 13.83 19.47
C VAL A 314 5.04 15.31 19.80
N LEU A 315 5.98 15.86 20.54
CA LEU A 315 6.11 17.31 20.70
C LEU A 315 7.01 17.83 19.58
N THR A 316 6.61 18.90 18.92
CA THR A 316 7.39 19.60 17.88
C THR A 316 7.65 21.04 18.29
N TYR A 317 8.69 21.64 17.73
CA TYR A 317 9.13 23.01 18.04
C TYR A 317 9.12 23.88 16.78
#